data_AF-A0A816HGT5-F1
#
_entry.id   AF-A0A816HGT5-F1
#
_cell.length_a   1.000
_cell.length_b   1.000
_cell.length_c   1.000
_cell.angle_alpha   90.00
_cell.angle_beta   90.00
_cell.angle_gamma   90.00
#
_symmetry.space_group_name_H-M   'P 1'
#
loop_
_entity.id
_entity.type
_entity.pdbx_description
1 polymer ?
#
loop_
_entity_poly.entity_id
_entity_poly.type
_entity_poly.pdbx_seq_one_letter_code
_entity_poly.pdbx_strand_id
1 'polypeptide(L)'
;MSVPKNIRIKIVLLMAKFDSATVVQRKLRAEFGINTPSLTYIKDTFERFCEAGTVEDRERSGRPSSISEETIDKVSDALKDKPQSSVRSVATDCSIPPTTAHRIMTEYLALKPYKARFVQQLYEEDLQDRVEMCKTLIPMLEDSHMQENLFFSDEATFYVGRLVSKHSIRYWSETNPHVTIETVMNSPKFNVWCAMSKN
;
A
#
# COMPACT_ATOMS: atom_id res chain seq x y z
N MET A 1 -9.73 15.61 28.67
CA MET A 1 -10.48 16.15 27.53
C MET A 1 -9.71 17.37 27.04
N SER A 2 -9.25 17.39 25.78
CA SER A 2 -8.41 18.49 25.27
C SER A 2 -9.25 19.76 25.15
N VAL A 3 -8.77 20.89 25.68
CA VAL A 3 -9.47 22.18 25.53
C VAL A 3 -9.50 22.55 24.05
N PRO A 4 -10.69 22.83 23.47
CA PRO A 4 -10.84 23.19 22.07
C PRO A 4 -9.94 24.35 21.62
N LYS A 5 -9.47 24.28 20.36
CA LYS A 5 -8.52 25.25 19.77
C LYS A 5 -9.04 26.69 19.81
N ASN A 6 -10.34 26.91 19.61
CA ASN A 6 -10.98 28.22 19.69
C ASN A 6 -10.81 28.88 21.08
N ILE A 7 -10.88 28.09 22.15
CA ILE A 7 -10.68 28.60 23.52
C ILE A 7 -9.22 29.00 23.73
N ARG A 8 -8.25 28.23 23.19
CA ARG A 8 -6.82 28.57 23.27
C ARG A 8 -6.47 29.86 22.53
N ILE A 9 -7.01 30.04 21.32
CA ILE A 9 -6.86 31.30 20.56
C ILE A 9 -7.39 32.47 21.39
N LYS A 10 -8.56 32.30 22.03
CA LYS A 10 -9.17 33.34 22.84
C LYS A 10 -8.38 33.64 24.11
N ILE A 11 -7.77 32.64 24.73
CA ILE A 11 -6.81 32.82 25.83
C ILE A 11 -5.67 33.74 25.40
N VAL A 12 -5.04 33.46 24.24
CA VAL A 12 -3.92 34.27 23.73
C VAL A 12 -4.34 35.72 23.49
N LEU A 13 -5.46 35.93 22.79
CA LEU A 13 -5.98 37.28 22.48
C LEU A 13 -6.33 38.07 23.75
N LEU A 14 -6.93 37.42 24.75
CA LEU A 14 -7.32 38.07 25.99
C LEU A 14 -6.13 38.31 26.92
N MET A 15 -5.17 37.39 26.99
CA MET A 15 -3.94 37.58 27.75
C MET A 15 -3.11 38.73 27.18
N ALA A 16 -2.96 38.82 25.85
CA ALA A 16 -2.28 39.94 25.20
C ALA A 16 -2.96 41.30 25.48
N LYS A 17 -4.28 41.32 25.73
CA LYS A 17 -5.03 42.56 25.97
C LYS A 17 -5.08 42.99 27.44
N PHE A 18 -5.15 42.04 28.37
CA PHE A 18 -5.43 42.34 29.79
C PHE A 18 -4.28 41.99 30.74
N ASP A 19 -3.27 41.25 30.26
CA ASP A 19 -2.08 40.81 31.02
C ASP A 19 -2.41 40.21 32.40
N SER A 20 -3.59 39.59 32.53
CA SER A 20 -4.10 39.10 33.81
C SER A 20 -4.97 37.87 33.62
N ALA A 21 -4.42 36.71 34.01
CA ALA A 21 -5.10 35.42 33.90
C ALA A 21 -6.47 35.40 34.62
N THR A 22 -6.62 36.15 35.72
CA THR A 22 -7.87 36.26 36.49
C THR A 22 -8.96 37.00 35.71
N VAL A 23 -8.59 38.08 35.02
CA VAL A 23 -9.51 38.84 34.14
C VAL A 23 -9.89 38.00 32.93
N VAL A 24 -8.92 37.31 32.33
CA VAL A 24 -9.14 36.40 31.20
C VAL A 24 -10.09 35.27 31.59
N GLN A 25 -9.88 34.62 32.74
CA GLN A 25 -10.75 33.55 33.21
C GLN A 25 -12.18 34.03 33.48
N ARG A 26 -12.37 35.22 34.07
CA ARG A 26 -13.71 35.81 34.25
C ARG A 26 -14.43 36.02 32.91
N LYS A 27 -13.71 36.53 31.89
CA LYS A 27 -14.28 36.72 30.55
C LYS A 27 -14.60 35.41 29.85
N LEU A 28 -13.71 34.43 29.94
CA LEU A 28 -13.97 33.09 29.42
C LEU A 28 -15.15 32.42 30.13
N ARG A 29 -15.33 32.66 31.43
CA ARG A 29 -16.46 32.13 32.20
C ARG A 29 -17.79 32.77 31.84
N ALA A 30 -17.79 34.06 31.52
CA ALA A 30 -18.97 34.74 31.01
C ALA A 30 -19.42 34.20 29.64
N GLU A 31 -18.49 33.71 28.83
CA GLU A 31 -18.77 33.24 27.47
C GLU A 31 -18.97 31.71 27.36
N PHE A 32 -18.16 30.92 28.05
CA PHE A 32 -18.13 29.44 27.94
C PHE A 32 -18.65 28.72 29.19
N GLY A 33 -19.07 29.45 30.22
CA GLY A 33 -19.68 28.90 31.42
C GLY A 33 -18.80 27.88 32.14
N ILE A 34 -19.33 26.67 32.35
CA ILE A 34 -18.67 25.58 33.09
C ILE A 34 -17.43 25.06 32.37
N ASN A 35 -17.34 25.18 31.04
CA ASN A 35 -16.22 24.70 30.22
C ASN A 35 -15.00 25.65 30.23
N THR A 36 -14.85 26.45 31.29
CA THR A 36 -13.76 27.42 31.41
C THR A 36 -12.48 26.77 31.90
N PRO A 37 -11.34 26.95 31.21
CA PRO A 37 -10.07 26.41 31.67
C PRO A 37 -9.61 27.00 33.01
N SER A 38 -8.77 26.25 33.74
CA SER A 38 -8.18 26.70 34.99
C SER A 38 -7.20 27.87 34.77
N LEU A 39 -6.93 28.65 35.82
CA LEU A 39 -5.96 29.75 35.76
C LEU A 39 -4.57 29.26 35.34
N THR A 40 -4.15 28.10 35.85
CA THR A 40 -2.88 27.46 35.47
C THR A 40 -2.87 27.16 33.98
N TYR A 41 -3.93 26.53 33.45
CA TYR A 41 -4.02 26.23 32.03
C TYR A 41 -3.96 27.50 31.16
N ILE A 42 -4.59 28.60 31.59
CA ILE A 42 -4.58 29.88 30.88
C ILE A 42 -3.14 30.44 30.82
N LYS A 43 -2.42 30.45 31.94
CA LYS A 43 -1.02 30.89 32.01
C LYS A 43 -0.11 30.01 31.14
N ASP A 44 -0.16 28.70 31.35
CA ASP A 44 0.67 27.73 30.61
C ASP A 44 0.39 27.81 29.11
N THR A 45 -0.85 28.07 28.69
CA THR A 45 -1.20 28.21 27.26
C THR A 45 -0.60 29.49 26.68
N PHE A 46 -0.61 30.59 27.42
CA PHE A 46 -0.01 31.84 26.97
C PHE A 46 1.51 31.77 26.94
N GLU A 47 2.16 31.23 27.98
CA GLU A 47 3.61 31.00 28.01
C GLU A 47 4.04 30.09 26.85
N ARG A 48 3.35 28.97 26.64
CA ARG A 48 3.62 28.08 25.49
C ARG A 48 3.46 28.79 24.15
N PHE A 49 2.49 29.69 24.03
CA PHE A 49 2.32 30.48 22.81
C PHE A 49 3.46 31.47 22.63
N CYS A 50 3.92 32.15 23.69
CA CYS A 50 5.08 33.04 23.62
C CYS A 50 6.38 32.30 23.26
N GLU A 51 6.55 31.06 23.71
CA GLU A 51 7.72 30.23 23.39
C GLU A 51 7.67 29.64 21.97
N ALA A 52 6.54 29.03 21.58
CA ALA A 52 6.45 28.21 20.37
C ALA A 52 5.71 28.89 19.20
N GLY A 53 5.05 30.03 19.44
CA GLY A 53 4.28 30.77 18.42
C GLY A 53 3.02 30.07 17.92
N THR A 54 2.60 28.97 18.56
CA THR A 54 1.47 28.15 18.11
C THR A 54 0.53 27.77 19.24
N VAL A 55 -0.75 27.61 18.90
CA VAL A 55 -1.82 27.11 19.80
C VAL A 55 -2.16 25.64 19.54
N GLU A 56 -1.49 25.02 18.57
CA GLU A 56 -1.66 23.61 18.23
C GLU A 56 -1.20 22.70 19.37
N ASP A 57 -1.72 21.47 19.38
CA ASP A 57 -1.16 20.42 20.24
C ASP A 57 0.29 20.15 19.82
N ARG A 58 1.18 19.99 20.81
CA ARG A 58 2.54 19.51 20.55
C ARG A 58 2.49 18.12 19.94
N GLU A 59 3.49 17.82 19.12
CA GLU A 59 3.70 16.46 18.63
C GLU A 59 3.78 15.51 19.83
N ARG A 60 2.95 14.47 19.79
CA ARG A 60 2.97 13.43 20.81
C ARG A 60 4.05 12.44 20.39
N SER A 61 4.90 12.05 21.34
CA SER A 61 6.00 11.10 21.12
C SER A 61 5.55 9.71 20.62
N GLY A 62 4.24 9.43 20.62
CA GLY A 62 3.68 8.18 20.13
C GLY A 62 4.15 6.96 20.93
N ARG A 63 3.82 5.77 20.44
CA ARG A 63 4.40 4.53 20.95
C ARG A 63 5.77 4.34 20.28
N PRO A 64 6.86 4.12 21.03
CA PRO A 64 8.16 3.88 20.43
C PRO A 64 8.12 2.65 19.53
N SER A 65 8.74 2.75 18.36
CA SER A 65 8.88 1.60 17.46
C SER A 65 9.84 0.59 18.09
N SER A 66 9.46 -0.68 18.10
CA SER A 66 10.32 -1.79 18.53
C SER A 66 11.24 -2.27 17.41
N ILE A 67 11.19 -1.66 16.22
CA ILE A 67 12.00 -2.04 15.06
C ILE A 67 13.33 -1.31 15.15
N SER A 68 14.43 -2.07 15.27
CA SER A 68 15.79 -1.55 15.18
C SER A 68 16.25 -1.44 13.73
N GLU A 69 17.21 -0.55 13.47
CA GLU A 69 17.91 -0.44 12.18
C GLU A 69 18.54 -1.78 11.76
N GLU A 70 19.17 -2.49 12.70
CA GLU A 70 19.73 -3.82 12.45
C GLU A 70 18.69 -4.83 11.91
N THR A 71 17.44 -4.73 12.37
CA THR A 71 16.35 -5.60 11.88
C THR A 71 15.95 -5.21 10.45
N ILE A 72 15.96 -3.92 10.14
CA ILE A 72 15.67 -3.41 8.80
C ILE A 72 16.74 -3.89 7.82
N ASP A 73 18.00 -3.80 8.21
CA ASP A 73 19.13 -4.25 7.39
C ASP A 73 19.07 -5.75 7.12
N LYS A 74 18.78 -6.58 8.14
CA LYS A 74 18.59 -8.03 7.96
C LYS A 74 17.49 -8.36 6.94
N VAL A 75 16.36 -7.64 6.99
CA VAL A 75 15.26 -7.82 6.03
C VAL A 75 15.67 -7.34 4.64
N SER A 76 16.39 -6.22 4.55
CA SER A 76 16.92 -5.67 3.30
C SER A 76 17.85 -6.67 2.61
N ASP A 77 18.81 -7.24 3.35
CA ASP A 77 19.78 -8.20 2.81
C ASP A 77 19.11 -9.51 2.36
N ALA A 78 18.16 -10.04 3.15
CA ALA A 78 17.39 -11.22 2.77
C ALA A 78 16.62 -11.02 1.43
N LEU A 79 16.14 -9.80 1.18
CA LEU A 79 15.43 -9.46 -0.06
C LEU A 79 16.35 -9.14 -1.23
N LYS A 80 17.56 -8.62 -0.99
CA LYS A 80 18.58 -8.48 -2.03
C LYS A 80 18.98 -9.85 -2.58
N ASP A 81 19.14 -10.84 -1.70
CA ASP A 81 19.47 -12.21 -2.11
C ASP A 81 18.30 -12.92 -2.81
N LYS A 82 17.09 -12.75 -2.29
CA LYS A 82 15.89 -13.44 -2.79
C LYS A 82 14.68 -12.48 -2.86
N PRO A 83 14.58 -11.66 -3.91
CA PRO A 83 13.51 -10.67 -4.04
C PRO A 83 12.11 -11.29 -4.22
N GLN A 84 12.04 -12.56 -4.62
CA GLN A 84 10.78 -13.32 -4.72
C GLN A 84 10.29 -13.93 -3.39
N SER A 85 10.99 -13.70 -2.29
CA SER A 85 10.63 -14.28 -1.00
C SER A 85 9.25 -13.81 -0.54
N SER A 86 8.46 -14.74 -0.03
CA SER A 86 7.20 -14.37 0.63
C SER A 86 7.49 -13.66 1.95
N VAL A 87 6.58 -12.79 2.38
CA VAL A 87 6.67 -12.13 3.71
C VAL A 87 6.88 -13.14 4.83
N ARG A 88 6.26 -14.32 4.74
CA ARG A 88 6.43 -15.39 5.73
C ARG A 88 7.83 -15.99 5.69
N SER A 89 8.39 -16.18 4.50
CA SER A 89 9.78 -16.67 4.36
C SER A 89 10.74 -15.67 4.99
N VAL A 90 10.64 -14.39 4.63
CA VAL A 90 11.47 -13.32 5.20
C VAL A 90 11.30 -13.24 6.71
N ALA A 91 10.08 -13.36 7.21
CA ALA A 91 9.80 -13.38 8.64
C ALA A 91 10.49 -14.55 9.36
N THR A 92 10.48 -15.74 8.77
CA THR A 92 11.18 -16.92 9.28
C THR A 92 12.69 -16.73 9.21
N ASP A 93 13.22 -16.26 8.09
CA ASP A 93 14.66 -16.07 7.85
C ASP A 93 15.24 -15.02 8.81
N CYS A 94 14.51 -13.94 9.06
CA CYS A 94 14.91 -12.88 9.99
C CYS A 94 14.44 -13.11 11.45
N SER A 95 13.74 -14.22 11.74
CA SER A 95 13.17 -14.53 13.07
C SER A 95 12.30 -13.41 13.67
N ILE A 96 11.43 -12.83 12.86
CA ILE A 96 10.50 -11.74 13.25
C ILE A 96 9.04 -12.10 12.96
N PRO A 97 8.06 -11.42 13.59
CA PRO A 97 6.66 -11.59 13.22
C PRO A 97 6.38 -11.20 11.75
N PRO A 98 5.51 -11.91 11.03
CA PRO A 98 5.16 -11.58 9.65
C PRO A 98 4.59 -10.16 9.46
N THR A 99 3.88 -9.65 10.45
CA THR A 99 3.36 -8.27 10.45
C THR A 99 4.48 -7.25 10.51
N THR A 100 5.51 -7.51 11.31
CA THR A 100 6.73 -6.69 11.39
C THR A 100 7.51 -6.74 10.09
N ALA A 101 7.71 -7.93 9.52
CA ALA A 101 8.37 -8.10 8.22
C ALA A 101 7.63 -7.31 7.12
N HIS A 102 6.30 -7.47 7.02
CA HIS A 102 5.50 -6.71 6.06
C HIS A 102 5.65 -5.20 6.23
N ARG A 103 5.60 -4.72 7.48
CA ARG A 103 5.76 -3.30 7.79
C ARG A 103 7.14 -2.78 7.41
N ILE A 104 8.21 -3.53 7.71
CA ILE A 104 9.57 -3.18 7.30
C ILE A 104 9.65 -3.08 5.77
N MET A 105 9.13 -4.09 5.07
CA MET A 105 9.17 -4.13 3.60
C MET A 105 8.42 -2.97 2.95
N THR A 106 7.26 -2.59 3.49
CA THR A 106 6.37 -1.59 2.86
C THR A 106 6.56 -0.16 3.35
N GLU A 107 6.79 0.05 4.64
CA GLU A 107 6.90 1.39 5.24
C GLU A 107 8.35 1.87 5.38
N TYR A 108 9.28 0.96 5.72
CA TYR A 108 10.68 1.33 5.96
C TYR A 108 11.54 1.21 4.70
N LEU A 109 11.35 0.15 3.92
CA LEU A 109 12.05 -0.08 2.65
C LEU A 109 11.26 0.42 1.43
N ALA A 110 10.03 0.89 1.61
CA ALA A 110 9.16 1.40 0.54
C ALA A 110 8.95 0.43 -0.65
N LEU A 111 9.09 -0.88 -0.42
CA LEU A 111 8.97 -1.90 -1.46
C LEU A 111 7.51 -2.19 -1.79
N LYS A 112 7.26 -2.48 -3.06
CA LYS A 112 5.96 -2.89 -3.59
C LYS A 112 6.04 -4.31 -4.14
N PRO A 113 4.99 -5.12 -3.97
CA PRO A 113 4.92 -6.44 -4.56
C PRO A 113 4.49 -6.33 -6.03
N TYR A 114 5.39 -6.67 -6.96
CA TYR A 114 5.10 -6.76 -8.39
C TYR A 114 4.85 -8.20 -8.78
N LYS A 115 3.66 -8.49 -9.31
CA LYS A 115 3.32 -9.80 -9.85
C LYS A 115 3.91 -9.95 -11.25
N ALA A 116 4.64 -11.05 -11.48
CA ALA A 116 5.12 -11.37 -12.82
C ALA A 116 3.93 -11.54 -13.79
N ARG A 117 4.01 -10.86 -14.94
CA ARG A 117 3.07 -11.06 -16.04
C ARG A 117 3.81 -11.79 -17.16
N PHE A 118 3.22 -12.88 -17.61
CA PHE A 118 3.67 -13.57 -18.81
C PHE A 118 2.91 -12.97 -19.97
N VAL A 119 3.61 -12.24 -20.83
CA VAL A 119 3.07 -11.68 -22.06
C VAL A 119 3.67 -12.44 -23.23
N GLN A 120 2.88 -12.65 -24.27
CA GLN A 120 3.42 -13.10 -25.55
C GLN A 120 4.08 -11.89 -26.23
N GLN A 121 5.26 -12.11 -26.79
CA GLN A 121 5.89 -11.10 -27.63
C GLN A 121 5.02 -10.90 -28.87
N LEU A 122 4.73 -9.63 -29.19
CA LEU A 122 4.03 -9.23 -30.40
C LEU A 122 4.99 -8.44 -31.28
N TYR A 123 4.98 -8.71 -32.57
CA TYR A 123 5.65 -7.92 -33.59
C TYR A 123 4.70 -6.86 -34.14
N GLU A 124 5.25 -5.86 -34.84
CA GLU A 124 4.47 -4.74 -35.41
C GLU A 124 3.35 -5.25 -36.35
N GLU A 125 3.65 -6.31 -37.12
CA GLU A 125 2.71 -6.97 -38.03
C GLU A 125 1.54 -7.62 -37.29
N ASP A 126 1.81 -8.29 -36.16
CA ASP A 126 0.78 -8.93 -35.34
C ASP A 126 -0.25 -7.92 -34.81
N LEU A 127 0.15 -6.66 -34.61
CA LEU A 127 -0.76 -5.64 -34.10
C LEU A 127 -1.89 -5.36 -35.10
N GLN A 128 -1.55 -5.24 -36.38
CA GLN A 128 -2.53 -4.96 -37.42
C GLN A 128 -3.39 -6.21 -37.70
N ASP A 129 -2.77 -7.38 -37.81
CA ASP A 129 -3.48 -8.65 -38.06
C ASP A 129 -4.52 -8.95 -36.98
N ARG A 130 -4.18 -8.68 -35.70
CA ARG A 130 -5.12 -8.85 -34.59
C ARG A 130 -6.31 -7.89 -34.70
N VAL A 131 -6.10 -6.64 -35.11
CA VAL A 131 -7.18 -5.67 -35.30
C VAL A 131 -8.10 -6.10 -36.45
N GLU A 132 -7.52 -6.54 -37.56
CA GLU A 132 -8.28 -7.01 -38.73
C GLU A 132 -9.06 -8.29 -38.43
N MET A 133 -8.45 -9.23 -37.70
CA MET A 133 -9.13 -10.41 -37.17
C MET A 133 -10.31 -10.01 -36.28
N CYS A 134 -10.13 -9.11 -35.32
CA CYS A 134 -11.22 -8.66 -34.46
C CYS A 134 -12.35 -7.99 -35.25
N LYS A 135 -12.05 -7.15 -36.25
CA LYS A 135 -13.05 -6.54 -37.13
C LYS A 135 -13.89 -7.58 -37.88
N THR A 136 -13.29 -8.72 -38.21
CA THR A 136 -13.96 -9.83 -38.89
C THR A 136 -14.77 -10.69 -37.92
N LEU A 137 -14.21 -10.97 -36.74
CA LEU A 137 -14.83 -11.85 -35.74
C LEU A 137 -15.99 -11.21 -34.98
N ILE A 138 -15.94 -9.90 -34.69
CA ILE A 138 -16.99 -9.24 -33.90
C ILE A 138 -18.38 -9.37 -34.56
N PRO A 139 -18.57 -9.06 -35.86
CA PRO A 139 -19.87 -9.25 -36.50
C PRO A 139 -20.32 -10.72 -36.54
N MET A 140 -19.38 -11.66 -36.71
CA MET A 140 -19.69 -13.10 -36.67
C MET A 140 -20.16 -13.55 -35.29
N LEU A 141 -19.63 -12.94 -34.22
CA LEU A 141 -20.06 -13.22 -32.85
C LEU A 141 -21.41 -12.57 -32.51
N GLU A 142 -21.90 -11.60 -33.29
CA GLU A 142 -23.24 -11.02 -33.12
C GLU A 142 -24.34 -11.89 -33.79
N ASP A 143 -23.95 -12.76 -34.73
CA ASP A 143 -24.85 -13.72 -35.36
C ASP A 143 -25.15 -14.91 -34.44
N SER A 144 -26.43 -15.08 -34.09
CA SER A 144 -26.91 -16.16 -33.22
C SER A 144 -26.64 -17.56 -33.78
N HIS A 145 -26.71 -17.75 -35.10
CA HIS A 145 -26.42 -19.04 -35.72
C HIS A 145 -24.93 -19.40 -35.62
N MET A 146 -24.06 -18.40 -35.71
CA MET A 146 -22.61 -18.62 -35.58
C MET A 146 -22.25 -18.93 -34.13
N GLN A 147 -22.85 -18.25 -33.15
CA GLN A 147 -22.63 -18.54 -31.73
C GLN A 147 -22.98 -19.98 -31.33
N GLU A 148 -24.03 -20.55 -31.93
CA GLU A 148 -24.47 -21.93 -31.64
C GLU A 148 -23.51 -22.99 -32.21
N ASN A 149 -22.77 -22.65 -33.27
CA ASN A 149 -21.86 -23.57 -33.95
C ASN A 149 -20.37 -23.31 -33.65
N LEU A 150 -20.08 -22.33 -32.79
CA LEU A 150 -18.71 -21.93 -32.47
C LEU A 150 -18.12 -22.81 -31.36
N PHE A 151 -16.97 -23.39 -31.66
CA PHE A 151 -16.14 -24.12 -30.70
C PHE A 151 -14.82 -23.37 -30.48
N PHE A 152 -14.47 -23.14 -29.22
CA PHE A 152 -13.15 -22.67 -28.84
C PHE A 152 -12.36 -23.86 -28.31
N SER A 153 -11.26 -24.21 -28.97
CA SER A 153 -10.31 -25.19 -28.46
C SER A 153 -9.02 -24.49 -28.02
N ASP A 154 -8.42 -24.99 -26.96
CA ASP A 154 -7.09 -24.56 -26.52
C ASP A 154 -6.29 -25.76 -25.97
N GLU A 155 -4.98 -25.59 -25.97
CA GLU A 155 -4.02 -26.54 -25.42
C GLU A 155 -3.36 -25.95 -24.18
N ALA A 156 -3.52 -26.64 -23.05
CA ALA A 156 -2.85 -26.28 -21.81
C ALA A 156 -1.73 -27.27 -21.48
N THR A 157 -0.48 -26.77 -21.44
CA THR A 157 0.68 -27.53 -20.96
C THR A 157 0.86 -27.39 -19.46
N PHE A 158 0.90 -28.53 -18.76
CA PHE A 158 1.21 -28.61 -17.33
C PHE A 158 2.56 -29.29 -17.13
N TYR A 159 3.41 -28.71 -16.30
CA TYR A 159 4.73 -29.26 -15.99
C TYR A 159 4.66 -30.04 -14.66
N VAL A 160 5.28 -31.22 -14.62
CA VAL A 160 5.27 -32.13 -13.46
C VAL A 160 6.22 -31.64 -12.34
N GLY A 161 7.20 -30.80 -12.67
CA GLY A 161 8.08 -30.16 -11.69
C GLY A 161 7.42 -29.01 -10.93
N ARG A 162 8.02 -28.57 -9.81
CA ARG A 162 7.68 -27.30 -9.12
C ARG A 162 8.09 -26.10 -9.98
N LEU A 163 7.47 -25.92 -11.14
CA LEU A 163 7.45 -24.60 -11.74
C LEU A 163 6.55 -23.74 -10.87
N VAL A 164 7.15 -22.68 -10.34
CA VAL A 164 6.47 -21.69 -9.50
C VAL A 164 5.23 -21.24 -10.25
N SER A 165 4.05 -21.42 -9.65
CA SER A 165 2.81 -21.08 -10.36
C SER A 165 2.88 -19.61 -10.79
N LYS A 166 2.45 -19.29 -12.01
CA LYS A 166 2.42 -17.90 -12.52
C LYS A 166 1.69 -16.94 -11.55
N HIS A 167 0.81 -17.48 -10.71
CA HIS A 167 0.03 -16.77 -9.71
C HIS A 167 0.81 -16.42 -8.44
N SER A 168 1.83 -17.20 -8.10
CA SER A 168 2.62 -17.05 -6.87
C SER A 168 3.92 -16.26 -7.04
N ILE A 169 4.33 -15.93 -8.27
CA ILE A 169 5.55 -15.16 -8.51
C ILE A 169 5.28 -13.68 -8.24
N ARG A 170 5.86 -13.18 -7.15
CA ARG A 170 5.87 -11.76 -6.79
C ARG A 170 7.30 -11.35 -6.50
N TYR A 171 7.67 -10.15 -6.91
CA TYR A 171 8.96 -9.53 -6.63
C TYR A 171 8.74 -8.31 -5.74
N TRP A 172 9.54 -8.17 -4.70
CA TRP A 172 9.58 -6.95 -3.91
C TRP A 172 10.61 -6.00 -4.50
N SER A 173 10.17 -4.81 -4.90
CA SER A 173 11.04 -3.78 -5.47
C SER A 173 10.42 -2.40 -5.26
N GLU A 174 11.22 -1.34 -5.28
CA GLU A 174 10.72 0.04 -5.26
C GLU A 174 10.03 0.38 -6.60
N THR A 175 10.68 0.01 -7.71
CA THR A 175 10.22 0.22 -9.08
C THR A 175 9.91 -1.10 -9.78
N ASN A 176 9.12 -1.09 -10.85
CA ASN A 176 8.80 -2.32 -11.57
C ASN A 176 10.08 -2.92 -12.19
N PRO A 177 10.50 -4.12 -11.78
CA PRO A 177 11.77 -4.71 -12.23
C PRO A 177 11.74 -5.25 -13.67
N HIS A 178 10.60 -5.24 -14.36
CA HIS A 178 10.47 -5.79 -15.72
C HIS A 178 11.09 -7.19 -15.88
N VAL A 179 10.89 -8.07 -14.89
CA VAL A 179 11.56 -9.39 -14.84
C VAL A 179 11.10 -10.27 -15.99
N THR A 180 12.08 -10.80 -16.72
CA THR A 180 11.91 -11.92 -17.65
C THR A 180 12.19 -13.22 -16.92
N ILE A 181 11.27 -14.18 -17.03
CA ILE A 181 11.41 -15.48 -16.38
C ILE A 181 11.73 -16.51 -17.44
N GLU A 182 12.95 -17.05 -17.37
CA GLU A 182 13.38 -18.13 -18.24
C GLU A 182 12.72 -19.45 -17.80
N THR A 183 12.21 -20.19 -18.76
CA THR A 183 11.61 -21.51 -18.52
C THR A 183 12.59 -22.60 -18.91
N VAL A 184 12.78 -23.59 -18.02
CA VAL A 184 13.63 -24.75 -18.30
C VAL A 184 13.05 -25.54 -19.47
N MET A 185 13.81 -25.62 -20.57
CA MET A 185 13.45 -26.44 -21.71
C MET A 185 13.48 -27.93 -21.33
N ASN A 186 12.51 -28.70 -21.83
CA ASN A 186 12.39 -30.16 -21.66
C ASN A 186 12.05 -30.67 -20.24
N SER A 187 11.46 -29.84 -19.38
CA SER A 187 10.84 -30.35 -18.15
C SER A 187 9.71 -31.35 -18.47
N PRO A 188 9.57 -32.47 -17.72
CA PRO A 188 8.46 -33.39 -17.90
C PRO A 188 7.13 -32.64 -17.84
N LYS A 189 6.30 -32.84 -18.86
CA LYS A 189 5.05 -32.09 -19.06
C LYS A 189 3.98 -33.01 -19.64
N PHE A 190 2.73 -32.68 -19.36
CA PHE A 190 1.59 -33.26 -20.03
C PHE A 190 0.76 -32.13 -20.64
N ASN A 191 0.17 -32.41 -21.80
CA ASN A 191 -0.70 -31.48 -22.50
C ASN A 191 -2.14 -31.94 -22.33
N VAL A 192 -3.02 -30.98 -22.06
CA VAL A 192 -4.46 -31.20 -22.03
C VAL A 192 -5.07 -30.38 -23.16
N TRP A 193 -5.88 -31.05 -23.97
CA TRP A 193 -6.69 -30.42 -24.99
C TRP A 193 -8.12 -30.32 -24.49
N CYS A 194 -8.72 -29.15 -24.63
CA CYS A 194 -10.13 -28.95 -24.29
C CYS A 194 -10.78 -28.08 -25.36
N ALA A 195 -12.01 -28.43 -25.72
CA ALA A 195 -12.87 -27.60 -26.55
C ALA A 195 -14.14 -27.26 -25.78
N MET A 196 -14.58 -26.02 -25.91
CA MET A 196 -15.76 -25.48 -25.24
C MET A 196 -16.67 -24.87 -26.29
N SER A 197 -17.98 -25.06 -26.13
CA SER A 197 -19.02 -24.46 -26.97
C SER A 197 -20.11 -23.85 -26.09
N LYS A 198 -21.09 -23.20 -26.70
CA LYS A 198 -22.22 -22.58 -25.98
C LYS A 198 -23.14 -23.60 -25.28
N ASN A 199 -23.05 -24.89 -25.62
CA ASN A 199 -23.82 -25.98 -25.01
C ASN A 199 -22.98 -26.85 -24.06
#